data_AF-A0AAW8CGV2-F1
#
_entry.id   AF-A0AAW8CGV2-F1
#
_cell.length_a   1.000
_cell.length_b   1.000
_cell.length_c   1.000
_cell.angle_alpha   90.00
_cell.angle_beta   90.00
_cell.angle_gamma   90.00
#
_symmetry.space_group_name_H-M   'P 1'
#
loop_
_entity.id
_entity.type
_entity.pdbx_description
1 polymer ?
#
loop_
_entity_poly.entity_id
_entity_poly.type
_entity_poly.pdbx_seq_one_letter_code
_entity_poly.pdbx_strand_id
1 'polypeptide(L)'
;MRRKCGVISLFFLIGAITFIFYKDKNNLENSVWKYCGNGKGDIADVLDFRKQNYFIIKNNSIYVKETLIGMIDRIEYYYIERRLFVESLAGDIGRYCEK
;
A
#
# COMPACT_ATOMS: atom_id res chain seq x y z
N MET A 1 -16.50 -48.08 14.73
CA MET A 1 -16.00 -46.96 13.90
C MET A 1 -16.57 -45.65 14.43
N ARG A 2 -15.81 -44.88 15.23
CA ARG A 2 -16.23 -43.55 15.72
C ARG A 2 -15.71 -42.47 14.78
N ARG A 3 -16.61 -41.76 14.11
CA ARG A 3 -16.33 -40.53 13.38
C ARG A 3 -15.89 -39.47 14.39
N LYS A 4 -14.63 -39.04 14.35
CA LYS A 4 -14.19 -37.81 15.01
C LYS A 4 -14.43 -36.68 14.00
N CYS A 5 -15.61 -36.05 14.08
CA CYS A 5 -15.88 -34.79 13.39
C CYS A 5 -14.94 -33.71 13.94
N GLY A 6 -14.51 -32.84 13.03
CA GLY A 6 -13.39 -31.93 13.18
C GLY A 6 -13.51 -30.99 14.37
N VAL A 7 -12.51 -31.04 15.24
CA VAL A 7 -12.07 -29.85 15.96
C VAL A 7 -11.20 -29.08 14.96
N ILE A 8 -11.85 -28.36 14.03
CA ILE A 8 -11.17 -27.36 13.22
C ILE A 8 -10.73 -26.31 14.23
N SER A 9 -9.45 -26.38 14.60
CA SER A 9 -8.84 -25.62 15.66
C SER A 9 -9.11 -24.12 15.42
N LEU A 10 -9.82 -23.51 16.36
CA LEU A 10 -10.20 -22.09 16.39
C LEU A 10 -9.00 -21.16 16.10
N PHE A 11 -7.79 -21.61 16.39
CA PHE A 11 -6.53 -20.94 16.09
C PHE A 11 -6.25 -20.75 14.59
N PHE A 12 -6.67 -21.67 13.72
CA PHE A 12 -6.52 -21.50 12.27
C PHE A 12 -7.44 -20.40 11.72
N LEU A 13 -8.63 -20.24 12.30
CA LEU A 13 -9.57 -19.20 11.89
C LEU A 13 -9.06 -17.81 12.27
N ILE A 14 -8.55 -17.66 13.50
CA ILE A 14 -7.98 -16.39 14.00
C ILE A 14 -6.73 -16.01 13.19
N GLY A 15 -5.87 -16.97 12.86
CA GLY A 15 -4.67 -16.72 12.04
C GLY A 15 -4.97 -16.30 10.60
N ALA A 16 -6.02 -16.85 9.99
CA ALA A 16 -6.44 -16.44 8.65
C ALA A 16 -7.00 -15.01 8.63
N ILE A 17 -7.77 -14.64 9.66
CA ILE A 17 -8.37 -13.31 9.78
C ILE A 17 -7.30 -12.23 9.93
N THR A 18 -6.30 -12.44 10.80
CA THR A 18 -5.20 -11.47 10.98
C THR A 18 -4.35 -11.30 9.73
N PHE A 19 -4.16 -12.36 8.93
CA PHE A 19 -3.41 -12.30 7.67
C PHE A 19 -4.17 -11.52 6.58
N ILE A 20 -5.48 -11.68 6.49
CA ILE A 20 -6.33 -10.92 5.55
C ILE A 20 -6.29 -9.42 5.89
N PHE A 21 -6.46 -9.06 7.16
CA PHE A 21 -6.37 -7.67 7.61
C PHE A 21 -4.96 -7.07 7.44
N TYR A 22 -3.89 -7.87 7.48
CA TYR A 22 -2.53 -7.39 7.23
C TYR A 22 -2.29 -7.11 5.73
N LYS A 23 -2.82 -7.96 4.84
CA LYS A 23 -2.68 -7.78 3.39
C LYS A 23 -3.39 -6.52 2.88
N ASP A 24 -4.53 -6.18 3.48
CA ASP A 24 -5.31 -5.01 3.09
C ASP A 24 -4.63 -3.67 3.44
N LYS A 25 -3.85 -3.64 4.54
CA LYS A 25 -3.14 -2.43 5.03
C LYS A 25 -2.13 -1.85 4.03
N ASN A 26 -1.59 -2.68 3.15
CA ASN A 26 -0.63 -2.27 2.13
C ASN A 26 -1.28 -2.07 0.75
N ASN A 27 -2.59 -2.24 0.63
CA ASN A 27 -3.26 -2.05 -0.64
C ASN A 27 -3.39 -0.55 -0.95
N LEU A 28 -2.89 -0.15 -2.12
CA LEU A 28 -3.00 1.21 -2.63
C LEU A 28 -4.18 1.34 -3.63
N GLU A 29 -4.79 0.24 -4.05
CA GLU A 29 -5.97 0.28 -4.92
C GLU A 29 -7.08 1.12 -4.26
N ASN A 30 -7.76 1.93 -5.07
CA ASN A 30 -8.89 2.74 -4.62
C ASN A 30 -8.56 3.80 -3.55
N SER A 31 -7.30 4.22 -3.42
CA SER A 31 -6.87 5.26 -2.48
C SER A 31 -6.29 6.50 -3.18
N VAL A 32 -6.31 7.65 -2.48
CA VAL A 32 -5.70 8.90 -2.93
C VAL A 32 -4.67 9.35 -1.91
N TRP A 33 -3.53 9.82 -2.40
CA TRP A 33 -2.43 10.25 -1.56
C TRP A 33 -1.97 11.62 -1.98
N LYS A 34 -1.95 12.57 -1.05
CA LYS A 34 -1.47 13.92 -1.28
C LYS A 34 -0.07 14.07 -0.71
N TYR A 35 0.83 14.72 -1.44
CA TYR A 35 2.15 15.03 -0.93
C TYR A 35 2.04 15.84 0.38
N CYS A 36 2.72 15.38 1.41
CA CYS A 36 2.73 15.96 2.75
C CYS A 36 4.13 15.93 3.37
N GLY A 37 5.17 15.74 2.54
CA GLY A 37 6.56 15.90 2.92
C GLY A 37 6.99 17.38 2.94
N ASN A 38 8.13 17.64 3.57
CA ASN A 38 8.74 18.99 3.65
C ASN A 38 10.08 19.05 2.88
N GLY A 39 10.31 18.15 1.93
CA GLY A 39 11.62 17.96 1.29
C GLY A 39 11.56 17.65 -0.20
N LYS A 40 12.68 17.18 -0.73
CA LYS A 40 12.80 16.67 -2.10
C LYS A 40 12.26 15.24 -2.19
N GLY A 41 11.85 14.81 -3.39
CA GLY A 41 11.35 13.46 -3.63
C GLY A 41 9.85 13.39 -3.94
N ASP A 42 9.18 14.52 -4.11
CA ASP A 42 7.88 14.55 -4.75
C ASP A 42 8.01 14.11 -6.22
N ILE A 43 7.19 13.14 -6.60
CA ILE A 43 7.08 12.69 -8.00
C ILE A 43 5.79 13.22 -8.66
N ALA A 44 4.86 13.72 -7.83
CA ALA A 44 3.60 14.34 -8.16
C ALA A 44 3.00 14.98 -6.89
N ASP A 45 2.12 15.97 -7.04
CA ASP A 45 1.36 16.55 -5.92
C ASP A 45 0.34 15.57 -5.32
N VAL A 46 -0.28 14.76 -6.19
CA VAL A 46 -1.34 13.81 -5.83
C VAL A 46 -1.13 12.51 -6.60
N LEU A 47 -1.17 11.38 -5.87
CA LEU A 47 -1.21 10.03 -6.40
C LEU A 47 -2.64 9.49 -6.23
N ASP A 48 -3.41 9.45 -7.31
CA ASP A 48 -4.77 8.90 -7.32
C ASP A 48 -4.78 7.50 -7.94
N PHE A 49 -4.95 6.48 -7.10
CA PHE A 49 -5.01 5.07 -7.49
C PHE A 49 -6.45 4.53 -7.61
N ARG A 50 -7.48 5.40 -7.54
CA ARG A 50 -8.89 4.99 -7.74
C ARG A 50 -9.21 4.71 -9.18
N LYS A 51 -8.57 5.44 -10.09
CA LYS A 51 -8.69 5.23 -11.53
C LYS A 51 -7.38 4.65 -11.99
N GLN A 52 -7.34 3.33 -12.22
CA GLN A 52 -6.17 2.56 -12.69
C GLN A 52 -5.62 3.01 -14.07
N ASN A 53 -6.02 4.17 -14.57
CA ASN A 53 -5.69 4.67 -15.91
C ASN A 53 -4.52 5.67 -15.88
N TYR A 54 -4.18 6.26 -14.73
CA TYR A 54 -3.13 7.28 -14.65
C TYR A 54 -1.88 6.78 -13.91
N PHE A 55 -2.02 6.41 -12.64
CA PHE A 55 -0.97 5.75 -11.88
C PHE A 55 -1.22 4.24 -11.82
N ILE A 56 -0.22 3.46 -12.23
CA ILE A 56 -0.27 1.99 -12.23
C ILE A 56 0.84 1.48 -11.33
N ILE A 57 0.53 0.52 -10.45
CA ILE A 57 1.52 -0.12 -9.58
C ILE A 57 1.86 -1.50 -10.15
N LYS A 58 3.14 -1.79 -10.36
CA LYS A 58 3.65 -3.12 -10.72
C LYS A 58 4.87 -3.44 -9.85
N ASN A 59 4.82 -4.49 -9.02
CA ASN A 59 5.94 -4.89 -8.16
C ASN A 59 6.58 -3.71 -7.39
N ASN A 60 5.76 -2.98 -6.63
CA ASN A 60 6.12 -1.76 -5.90
C ASN A 60 6.56 -0.56 -6.75
N SER A 61 6.67 -0.69 -8.06
CA SER A 61 7.03 0.40 -8.96
C SER A 61 5.77 1.15 -9.42
N ILE A 62 5.84 2.49 -9.42
CA ILE A 62 4.75 3.38 -9.85
C ILE A 62 5.04 3.86 -11.27
N TYR A 63 4.05 3.67 -12.16
CA TYR A 63 4.14 4.03 -13.56
C TYR A 63 3.08 5.05 -13.96
N VAL A 64 3.43 5.95 -14.89
CA VAL A 64 2.49 6.79 -15.64
C VAL A 64 2.70 6.51 -17.12
N LYS A 65 1.67 6.05 -17.83
CA LYS A 65 1.74 5.70 -19.26
C LYS A 65 2.99 4.86 -19.58
N GLU A 66 3.20 3.78 -18.84
CA GLU A 66 4.37 2.86 -18.96
C GLU A 66 5.73 3.42 -18.55
N THR A 67 5.82 4.70 -18.18
CA THR A 67 7.05 5.31 -17.67
C THR A 67 7.14 5.11 -16.17
N LEU A 68 8.23 4.51 -15.69
CA LEU A 68 8.54 4.41 -14.27
C LEU A 68 8.80 5.82 -13.72
N ILE A 69 8.11 6.20 -12.65
CA ILE A 69 8.27 7.53 -12.02
C ILE A 69 8.77 7.47 -10.57
N GLY A 70 8.67 6.31 -9.94
CA GLY A 70 9.15 6.10 -8.58
C GLY A 70 8.84 4.70 -8.07
N MET A 71 9.32 4.39 -6.88
CA MET A 71 9.16 3.09 -6.24
C MET A 71 8.59 3.28 -4.84
N ILE A 72 7.63 2.45 -4.47
CA ILE A 72 7.08 2.40 -3.12
C ILE A 72 8.19 1.85 -2.22
N ASP A 73 8.67 2.68 -1.31
CA ASP A 73 9.65 2.28 -0.31
C ASP A 73 8.93 1.58 0.85
N ARG A 74 7.93 2.24 1.44
CA ARG A 74 7.14 1.69 2.55
C ARG A 74 5.80 2.40 2.73
N ILE A 75 4.90 1.75 3.46
CA ILE A 75 3.65 2.32 3.95
C ILE A 75 3.66 2.20 5.48
N GLU A 76 3.47 3.31 6.17
CA GLU A 76 3.43 3.37 7.63
C GLU A 76 2.08 3.92 8.10
N TYR A 77 1.68 3.54 9.31
CA TYR A 77 0.58 4.18 10.02
C TYR A 77 1.15 5.17 11.04
N TYR A 78 0.70 6.42 10.97
CA TYR A 78 1.00 7.41 11.99
C TYR A 78 -0.30 7.86 12.64
N TYR A 79 -0.51 7.40 13.88
CA TYR A 79 -1.80 7.42 14.56
C TYR A 79 -2.90 6.70 13.75
N ILE A 80 -3.76 7.44 13.06
CA ILE A 80 -4.92 6.92 12.31
C ILE A 80 -4.76 7.22 10.80
N GLU A 81 -3.68 7.88 10.40
CA GLU A 81 -3.42 8.25 9.00
C GLU A 81 -2.38 7.30 8.39
N ARG A 82 -2.68 6.77 7.20
CA ARG A 82 -1.69 6.04 6.40
C ARG A 82 -0.76 7.02 5.72
N ARG A 83 0.53 6.68 5.71
CA ARG A 83 1.61 7.43 5.07
C ARG A 83 2.32 6.53 4.08
N LEU A 84 2.31 6.95 2.82
CA LEU A 84 3.02 6.30 1.73
C LEU A 84 4.34 7.02 1.51
N PHE A 85 5.44 6.27 1.52
CA PHE A 85 6.77 6.77 1.19
C PHE A 85 7.16 6.24 -0.19
N VAL A 86 7.57 7.15 -1.06
CA VAL A 86 7.92 6.84 -2.45
C VAL A 86 9.32 7.36 -2.72
N GLU A 87 10.20 6.48 -3.15
CA GLU A 87 11.52 6.82 -3.65
C GLU A 87 11.39 7.30 -5.10
N SER A 88 11.89 8.50 -5.38
CA SER A 88 12.02 9.06 -6.71
C SER A 88 13.18 8.40 -7.47
N LEU A 89 13.23 8.56 -8.80
CA LEU A 89 14.35 8.05 -9.60
C LEU A 89 15.71 8.69 -9.25
N ALA A 90 15.72 9.80 -8.52
CA ALA A 90 16.91 10.46 -8.02
C ALA A 90 17.39 9.89 -6.67
N GLY A 91 16.64 8.97 -6.06
CA GLY A 91 16.91 8.40 -4.73
C GLY A 91 16.36 9.22 -3.55
N ASP A 92 15.66 10.33 -3.81
CA ASP A 92 14.99 11.12 -2.77
C ASP A 92 13.64 10.48 -2.39
N ILE A 93 13.29 10.49 -1.09
CA ILE A 93 12.04 9.90 -0.59
C ILE A 93 10.98 10.98 -0.33
N GLY A 94 9.90 10.94 -1.11
CA GLY A 94 8.69 11.73 -0.89
C GLY A 94 7.71 11.07 0.07
N ARG A 95 7.04 11.86 0.92
CA ARG A 95 6.00 11.40 1.85
C ARG A 95 4.62 11.87 1.40
N TYR A 96 3.69 10.94 1.32
CA TYR A 96 2.32 11.16 0.93
C TYR A 96 1.35 10.69 2.02
N CYS A 97 0.30 11.47 2.26
CA CYS A 97 -0.72 11.19 3.28
C CYS A 97 -2.03 10.81 2.57
N GLU A 98 -2.69 9.76 3.06
CA GLU A 98 -3.96 9.29 2.50
C GLU A 98 -5.09 10.33 2.68
N LYS A 99 -6.00 10.43 1.69
CA LYS A 99 -7.13 11.36 1.67
C LYS A 99 -8.45 10.70 1.31
#